data_AF-A0A0K2T2Z1-F1
#
_entry.id   AF-A0A0K2T2Z1-F1
#
_cell.length_a   1.000
_cell.length_b   1.000
_cell.length_c   1.000
_cell.angle_alpha   90.00
_cell.angle_beta   90.00
_cell.angle_gamma   90.00
#
_symmetry.space_group_name_H-M   'P 1'
#
loop_
_entity.id
_entity.type
_entity.pdbx_description
1 polymer ?
#
loop_
_entity_poly.entity_id
_entity_poly.type
_entity_poly.pdbx_seq_one_letter_code
_entity_poly.pdbx_strand_id
1 'polypeptide(L)'
;MIASWLNQELRTNPPAQVMVLGVIVSDGSKMSLYFFKDTENEGLDVYYKFLRYHVLPWLKSTFPRDTYMFTQDGAPAHTSKKVHREHDCTSCLRPHPT
;
A
#
# COMPACT_ATOMS: atom_id res chain seq x y z
N MET A 1 6.77 -36.98 36.80
CA MET A 1 6.87 -36.84 35.32
C MET A 1 5.58 -37.44 34.77
N ILE A 2 4.62 -36.71 34.22
CA ILE A 2 4.69 -35.87 33.02
C ILE A 2 3.76 -34.66 33.23
N ALA A 3 4.34 -33.46 33.24
CA ALA A 3 3.59 -32.23 33.07
C ALA A 3 3.50 -31.91 31.56
N SER A 4 2.41 -31.24 31.16
CA SER A 4 2.45 -30.24 30.08
C SER A 4 2.66 -30.73 28.64
N TRP A 5 1.79 -31.57 28.08
CA TRP A 5 1.79 -31.85 26.64
C TRP A 5 0.41 -31.90 25.97
N LEU A 6 -0.56 -31.09 26.41
CA LEU A 6 -1.87 -31.01 25.76
C LEU A 6 -2.49 -29.59 25.78
N ASN A 7 -1.67 -28.54 25.73
CA ASN A 7 -2.11 -27.15 25.60
C ASN A 7 -1.14 -26.33 24.73
N GLN A 8 -0.68 -26.89 23.60
CA GLN A 8 0.20 -26.16 22.69
C GLN A 8 -0.22 -26.32 21.22
N GLU A 9 -1.52 -26.28 20.96
CA GLU A 9 -1.98 -25.72 19.70
C GLU A 9 -2.13 -24.22 19.92
N LEU A 10 -1.22 -23.48 19.29
CA LEU A 10 -1.10 -22.02 19.31
C LEU A 10 -2.44 -21.37 18.95
N ARG A 11 -3.30 -21.14 19.94
CA ARG A 11 -4.46 -20.28 19.79
C ARG A 11 -3.95 -18.83 19.86
N THR A 12 -3.30 -18.39 18.80
CA THR A 12 -3.13 -16.95 18.57
C THR A 12 -4.53 -16.39 18.44
N ASN A 13 -4.92 -15.48 19.34
CA ASN A 13 -6.12 -14.70 19.12
C ASN A 13 -5.96 -14.02 17.75
N PRO A 14 -6.99 -14.03 16.88
CA PRO A 14 -6.91 -13.27 15.64
C PRO A 14 -6.52 -11.83 15.99
N PRO A 15 -5.66 -11.18 15.17
CA PRO A 15 -5.20 -9.83 15.46
C PRO A 15 -6.43 -8.95 15.70
N ALA A 16 -6.42 -8.19 16.80
CA ALA A 16 -7.58 -7.42 17.24
C ALA A 16 -8.07 -6.45 16.15
N GLN A 17 -7.16 -6.02 15.25
CA GLN A 17 -7.43 -5.23 14.06
C GLN A 17 -6.47 -5.64 12.93
N VAL A 18 -6.98 -5.68 11.70
CA VAL A 18 -6.18 -5.89 10.48
C VAL A 18 -6.23 -4.62 9.66
N MET A 19 -5.07 -4.12 9.27
CA MET A 19 -4.95 -2.97 8.36
C MET A 19 -4.90 -3.46 6.91
N VAL A 20 -5.68 -2.81 6.05
CA VAL A 20 -5.78 -3.15 4.64
C VAL A 20 -5.70 -1.89 3.80
N LEU A 21 -4.96 -1.95 2.70
CA LEU A 21 -4.89 -0.89 1.72
C LEU A 21 -5.39 -1.37 0.36
N GLY A 22 -6.25 -0.56 -0.27
CA GLY A 22 -6.76 -0.77 -1.62
C GLY A 22 -6.61 0.47 -2.49
N VAL A 23 -6.44 0.25 -3.80
CA VAL A 23 -6.43 1.31 -4.82
C VAL A 23 -7.55 1.04 -5.80
N ILE A 24 -8.35 2.06 -6.07
CA ILE A 24 -9.47 2.02 -7.03
C ILE A 24 -9.27 3.17 -8.01
N VAL A 25 -9.55 2.90 -9.28
CA VAL A 25 -9.49 3.84 -10.39
C VAL A 25 -10.91 4.23 -10.81
N SER A 26 -11.09 5.39 -11.44
CA SER A 26 -12.39 5.95 -11.81
C SER A 26 -13.20 5.08 -12.79
N ASP A 27 -12.54 4.22 -13.56
CA ASP A 27 -13.16 3.22 -14.45
C ASP A 27 -13.69 1.98 -13.70
N GLY A 28 -13.48 1.92 -12.38
CA GLY A 28 -13.85 0.79 -11.52
C GLY A 28 -12.77 -0.28 -11.41
N SER A 29 -11.64 -0.15 -12.11
CA SER A 29 -10.50 -1.05 -11.96
C SER A 29 -9.93 -0.95 -10.54
N LYS A 30 -9.53 -2.09 -9.98
CA LYS A 30 -9.04 -2.18 -8.60
C LYS A 30 -7.79 -3.03 -8.49
N MET A 31 -6.87 -2.60 -7.63
CA MET A 31 -5.72 -3.41 -7.25
C MET A 31 -6.16 -4.48 -6.25
N SER A 32 -5.47 -5.63 -6.24
CA SER A 32 -5.60 -6.60 -5.14
C SER A 32 -5.31 -5.93 -3.80
N LEU A 33 -6.12 -6.25 -2.78
CA LEU A 33 -5.97 -5.71 -1.43
C LEU A 33 -4.62 -6.13 -0.84
N TYR A 34 -3.93 -5.19 -0.22
CA TYR A 34 -2.70 -5.45 0.51
C TYR A 34 -3.00 -5.50 2.00
N PHE A 35 -2.67 -6.63 2.62
CA PHE A 35 -2.84 -6.87 4.05
C PHE A 35 -1.51 -6.66 4.75
N PHE A 36 -1.48 -5.73 5.71
CA PHE A 36 -0.30 -5.57 6.57
C PHE A 36 -0.26 -6.72 7.58
N LYS A 37 0.94 -7.28 7.79
CA LYS A 37 1.17 -8.25 8.85
C LYS A 37 1.37 -7.44 10.13
N ASP A 38 0.42 -7.55 11.06
CA ASP A 38 0.37 -6.89 12.38
C ASP A 38 -0.05 -5.41 12.37
N THR A 39 -0.21 -4.83 13.57
CA THR A 39 -0.32 -3.37 13.78
C THR A 39 1.01 -2.68 13.53
N GLU A 40 1.73 -3.08 12.47
CA GLU A 40 2.79 -2.26 11.91
C GLU A 40 2.12 -0.92 11.64
N ASN A 41 2.42 0.07 12.49
CA ASN A 41 1.94 1.42 12.32
C ASN A 41 2.19 1.80 10.86
N GLU A 42 1.32 2.63 10.30
CA GLU A 42 1.48 3.30 8.99
C GLU A 42 2.72 4.21 9.02
N GLY A 43 3.87 3.64 9.32
CA GLY A 43 5.14 4.29 9.28
C GLY A 43 5.34 4.71 7.84
N LEU A 44 5.75 5.95 7.67
CA LEU A 44 6.10 6.57 6.41
C LEU A 44 6.88 5.64 5.47
N ASP A 45 7.75 4.78 6.00
CA ASP A 45 8.52 3.80 5.23
C ASP A 45 7.71 2.60 4.71
N VAL A 46 6.77 2.10 5.50
CA VAL A 46 5.86 1.01 5.10
C VAL A 46 4.94 1.51 4.00
N TYR A 47 4.36 2.69 4.19
CA TYR A 47 3.50 3.33 3.18
C TYR A 47 4.27 3.62 1.88
N TYR A 48 5.47 4.20 1.99
CA TYR A 48 6.32 4.46 0.82
C TYR A 48 6.69 3.18 0.05
N LYS A 49 7.09 2.11 0.76
CA LYS A 49 7.39 0.81 0.12
C LYS A 49 6.16 0.25 -0.58
N PHE A 50 4.99 0.37 0.03
CA PHE A 50 3.74 -0.06 -0.58
C PHE A 50 3.48 0.69 -1.90
N LEU A 51 3.56 2.02 -1.91
CA LEU A 51 3.40 2.81 -3.14
C LEU A 51 4.42 2.41 -4.22
N ARG A 52 5.69 2.29 -3.82
CA ARG A 52 6.81 2.05 -4.74
C ARG A 52 6.78 0.66 -5.37
N TYR A 53 6.46 -0.37 -4.59
CA TYR A 53 6.64 -1.76 -4.99
C TYR A 53 5.33 -2.48 -5.35
N HIS A 54 4.17 -1.93 -4.97
CA HIS A 54 2.87 -2.52 -5.28
C HIS A 54 2.05 -1.62 -6.21
N VAL A 55 1.79 -0.37 -5.81
CA VAL A 55 0.90 0.53 -6.56
C VAL A 55 1.50 0.94 -7.90
N LEU A 56 2.73 1.46 -7.90
CA LEU A 56 3.34 1.97 -9.14
C LEU A 56 3.53 0.87 -10.20
N PRO A 57 4.03 -0.34 -9.89
CA PRO A 57 4.10 -1.42 -10.86
C PRO A 57 2.73 -1.85 -11.37
N TRP A 58 1.72 -1.93 -10.50
CA TRP A 58 0.36 -2.29 -10.90
C TRP A 58 -0.24 -1.26 -11.87
N LEU A 59 -0.10 0.04 -11.58
CA LEU A 59 -0.55 1.11 -12.47
C LEU A 59 0.15 1.06 -13.84
N LYS A 60 1.49 0.90 -13.85
CA LYS A 60 2.25 0.80 -15.11
C LYS A 60 1.88 -0.42 -15.94
N SER A 61 1.52 -1.53 -15.31
CA SER A 61 1.10 -2.74 -16.01
C SER A 61 -0.34 -2.64 -16.52
N THR A 62 -1.24 -2.03 -15.75
CA THR A 62 -2.67 -1.99 -16.05
C THR A 62 -3.00 -0.85 -17.03
N PHE A 63 -2.30 0.28 -16.89
CA PHE A 63 -2.53 1.52 -17.63
C PHE A 63 -1.22 2.02 -18.27
N PRO A 64 -0.62 1.27 -19.22
CA PRO A 64 0.74 1.51 -19.69
C PRO A 64 0.92 2.82 -20.48
N ARG A 65 -0.17 3.44 -20.94
CA ARG A 65 -0.16 4.66 -21.75
C ARG A 65 -0.89 5.83 -21.09
N ASP A 66 -1.49 5.61 -19.92
CA ASP A 66 -2.32 6.62 -19.30
C ASP A 66 -1.52 7.44 -18.30
N THR A 67 -2.01 8.67 -18.11
CA THR A 67 -1.57 9.52 -17.01
C THR A 67 -2.61 9.44 -15.91
N TYR A 68 -2.17 9.27 -14.67
CA TYR A 68 -3.06 9.16 -13.51
C TYR A 68 -2.75 10.22 -12.46
N MET A 69 -3.80 10.69 -11.80
CA MET A 69 -3.73 11.53 -10.62
C MET A 69 -4.02 10.69 -9.39
N PHE A 70 -3.06 10.60 -8.48
CA PHE A 70 -3.23 9.82 -7.25
C PHE A 70 -3.71 10.73 -6.11
N THR A 71 -4.81 10.34 -5.47
CA THR A 71 -5.43 11.06 -4.34
C THR A 71 -5.41 10.17 -3.10
N GLN A 72 -5.24 10.79 -1.93
CA GLN A 72 -5.18 10.15 -0.62
C GLN A 72 -5.62 11.16 0.44
N ASP A 73 -5.81 10.71 1.69
CA ASP A 73 -6.14 11.60 2.79
C ASP A 73 -4.92 12.38 3.34
N GLY A 74 -5.16 13.20 4.37
CA GLY A 74 -4.15 14.06 5.00
C GLY A 74 -3.30 13.39 6.10
N ALA A 75 -3.27 12.06 6.21
CA ALA A 75 -2.52 11.41 7.29
C ALA A 75 -1.01 11.79 7.26
N PRO A 76 -0.32 11.84 8.43
CA PRO A 76 1.08 12.27 8.48
C PRO A 76 2.04 11.45 7.58
N ALA A 77 1.78 10.15 7.42
CA ALA A 77 2.56 9.31 6.51
C ALA A 77 2.36 9.70 5.05
N HIS A 78 1.12 10.01 4.68
CA HIS A 78 0.66 10.34 3.33
C HIS A 78 1.16 11.71 2.86
N THR A 79 1.26 12.67 3.79
CA THR A 79 1.69 14.06 3.49
C THR A 79 3.19 14.28 3.55
N SER A 80 3.97 13.22 3.81
CA SER A 80 5.42 13.36 3.96
C SER A 80 6.14 13.70 2.65
N LYS A 81 7.25 14.44 2.74
CA LYS A 81 8.07 14.81 1.57
C LYS A 81 8.57 13.60 0.77
N LYS A 82 8.87 12.50 1.46
CA LYS A 82 9.35 11.26 0.85
C LYS A 82 8.27 10.63 -0.03
N VAL A 83 7.04 10.61 0.47
CA VAL A 83 5.87 10.14 -0.25
C VAL A 83 5.52 11.10 -1.38
N HIS A 84 5.43 12.41 -1.12
CA HIS A 84 5.11 13.40 -2.15
C HIS A 84 6.00 13.32 -3.39
N ARG A 85 7.28 12.97 -3.25
CA ARG A 85 8.18 12.74 -4.41
C ARG A 85 7.78 11.54 -5.27
N GLU A 86 7.19 10.50 -4.70
CA GLU A 86 6.67 9.35 -5.45
C GLU A 86 5.35 9.71 -6.16
N HIS A 87 4.54 10.59 -5.56
CA HIS A 87 3.36 11.18 -6.21
C HIS A 87 3.74 12.11 -7.36
N ASP A 88 4.85 12.82 -7.19
CA ASP A 88 5.43 13.70 -8.20
C ASP A 88 6.16 12.86 -9.27
N CYS A 89 5.40 11.99 -9.93
CA CYS A 89 5.73 11.39 -11.21
C CYS A 89 5.68 12.47 -12.32
N THR A 90 6.23 13.67 -12.09
CA THR A 90 6.55 14.63 -13.15
C THR A 90 7.56 14.07 -14.15
N SER A 91 8.35 13.04 -13.76
CA SER A 91 9.19 12.30 -14.72
C SER A 91 8.40 11.38 -15.67
N CYS A 92 7.12 11.09 -15.37
CA CYS A 92 6.19 10.41 -16.27
C CYS A 92 5.29 11.39 -17.03
N LEU A 93 5.16 12.63 -16.55
CA LEU A 93 4.50 13.76 -17.24
C LEU A 93 5.44 14.45 -18.22
N ARG A 94 6.15 13.72 -19.10
CA ARG A 94 6.79 14.43 -20.23
C ARG A 94 5.66 15.03 -21.06
N PRO A 95 5.65 16.37 -21.30
CA PRO A 95 4.72 16.94 -22.26
C PRO A 95 4.96 16.25 -23.59
N HIS A 96 3.88 15.88 -24.27
CA HIS A 96 3.96 15.52 -25.68
C HIS A 96 4.57 16.73 -26.41
N PRO A 97 5.69 16.58 -27.16
CA PRO A 97 6.17 17.68 -27.96
C PRO A 97 5.09 17.99 -29.01
N THR A 98 4.60 19.23 -28.99
CA THR A 98 3.77 19.81 -30.04
C THR A 98 4.58 19.98 -31.31
#